data_AF-A0A9E7BK23-F1
#
_entry.id   AF-A0A9E7BK23-F1
#
_cell.length_a   1.000
_cell.length_b   1.000
_cell.length_c   1.000
_cell.angle_alpha   90.00
_cell.angle_beta   90.00
_cell.angle_gamma   90.00
#
_symmetry.space_group_name_H-M   'P 1'
#
loop_
_entity.id
_entity.type
_entity.pdbx_description
1 polymer ?
#
loop_
_entity_poly.entity_id
_entity_poly.type
_entity_poly.pdbx_seq_one_letter_code
_entity_poly.pdbx_strand_id
1 'polypeptide(L)'
;MSSTRDLAARLFAEAEAAGQAAHRVQPGDEVGEVRALVRRSARRRGVRIRTGLIEDTLVVVRADAALWDESSRTMREKLTPHD
;
A
#
# COMPACT_ATOMS: atom_id res chain seq x y z
N MET A 1 12.88 6.46 -13.97
CA MET A 1 11.77 7.02 -13.17
C MET A 1 10.57 6.12 -13.38
N SER A 2 10.15 5.37 -12.37
CA SER A 2 8.89 4.62 -12.44
C SER A 2 7.75 5.64 -12.52
N SER A 3 6.82 5.50 -13.46
CA SER A 3 5.68 6.42 -13.49
C SER A 3 4.77 6.17 -12.29
N THR A 4 3.97 7.17 -11.90
CA THR A 4 2.94 7.03 -10.85
C THR A 4 2.03 5.81 -11.08
N ARG A 5 1.74 5.51 -12.35
CA ARG A 5 0.91 4.35 -12.74
C ARG A 5 1.61 3.03 -12.47
N ASP A 6 2.89 2.93 -12.76
CA ASP A 6 3.67 1.71 -12.53
C ASP A 6 3.81 1.44 -11.03
N LEU A 7 4.06 2.48 -10.24
CA LEU A 7 4.10 2.39 -8.78
C LEU A 7 2.75 1.93 -8.20
N ALA A 8 1.65 2.53 -8.67
CA ALA A 8 0.32 2.13 -8.24
C ALA A 8 -0.03 0.69 -8.64
N ALA A 9 0.33 0.27 -9.85
CA ALA A 9 0.11 -1.10 -10.33
C ALA A 9 0.90 -2.11 -9.49
N ARG A 10 2.17 -1.82 -9.20
CA ARG A 10 3.02 -2.65 -8.36
C ARG A 10 2.46 -2.79 -6.94
N LEU A 11 2.15 -1.68 -6.28
CA LEU A 11 1.59 -1.67 -4.92
C LEU A 11 0.27 -2.44 -4.83
N PHE A 12 -0.59 -2.31 -5.83
CA PHE A 12 -1.83 -3.06 -5.86
C PHE A 12 -1.59 -4.57 -6.05
N ALA A 13 -0.71 -4.96 -6.98
CA ALA A 13 -0.41 -6.37 -7.22
C ALA A 13 0.22 -7.05 -6.00
N GLU A 14 1.16 -6.38 -5.34
CA GLU A 14 1.78 -6.85 -4.10
C GLU A 14 0.73 -6.99 -2.98
N ALA A 15 -0.14 -5.98 -2.78
CA ALA A 15 -1.19 -6.07 -1.77
C ALA A 15 -2.26 -7.13 -2.09
N GLU A 16 -2.57 -7.34 -3.38
CA GLU A 16 -3.50 -8.38 -3.83
C GLU A 16 -2.96 -9.78 -3.47
N ALA A 17 -1.67 -10.02 -3.70
CA ALA A 17 -1.00 -11.30 -3.48
C ALA A 17 -0.62 -11.56 -2.01
N ALA A 18 -0.02 -10.58 -1.33
CA ALA A 18 0.56 -10.73 0.01
C ALA A 18 -0.30 -10.16 1.14
N GLY A 19 -1.45 -9.56 0.83
CA GLY A 19 -2.31 -8.89 1.81
C GLY A 19 -1.89 -7.45 2.12
N GLN A 20 -0.65 -7.07 1.80
CA GLN A 20 -0.11 -5.74 2.06
C GLN A 20 1.02 -5.40 1.10
N ALA A 21 1.28 -4.10 0.94
CA ALA A 21 2.42 -3.55 0.24
C ALA A 21 2.85 -2.24 0.90
N ALA A 22 4.14 -1.97 0.92
CA ALA A 22 4.73 -0.76 1.48
C ALA A 22 5.70 -0.14 0.47
N HIS A 23 5.75 1.19 0.44
CA HIS A 23 6.66 1.94 -0.41
C HIS A 23 7.14 3.19 0.30
N ARG A 24 8.46 3.32 0.43
CA ARG A 24 9.11 4.53 0.95
C ARG A 24 8.99 5.64 -0.07
N VAL A 25 8.23 6.69 0.27
CA VAL A 25 7.94 7.84 -0.59
C VAL A 25 9.24 8.54 -0.96
N GLN A 26 9.49 8.67 -2.26
CA GLN A 26 10.65 9.35 -2.82
C GLN A 26 10.26 10.76 -3.31
N PRO A 27 11.22 11.70 -3.41
CA PRO A 27 10.99 12.95 -4.10
C PRO A 27 10.46 12.72 -5.53
N GLY A 28 9.32 13.32 -5.85
CA GLY A 28 8.64 13.15 -7.14
C GLY A 28 7.50 12.12 -7.14
N ASP A 29 7.30 11.37 -6.05
CA ASP A 29 6.13 10.50 -5.92
C ASP A 29 4.86 11.33 -5.65
N GLU A 30 3.91 11.27 -6.58
CA GLU A 30 2.59 11.87 -6.40
C GLU A 30 1.68 10.96 -5.56
N VAL A 31 1.92 10.90 -4.25
CA VAL A 31 1.23 9.99 -3.30
C VAL A 31 -0.29 10.03 -3.44
N GLY A 32 -0.87 11.22 -3.66
CA GLY A 32 -2.30 11.39 -3.86
C GLY A 32 -2.82 10.63 -5.10
N GLU A 33 -2.11 10.75 -6.22
CA GLU A 33 -2.44 10.08 -7.47
C GLU A 33 -2.22 8.56 -7.37
N VAL A 34 -1.09 8.12 -6.76
CA VAL A 34 -0.84 6.69 -6.50
C VAL A 34 -2.01 6.08 -5.72
N ARG A 35 -2.43 6.71 -4.62
CA ARG A 35 -3.56 6.21 -3.80
C ARG A 35 -4.87 6.18 -4.59
N ALA A 36 -5.12 7.15 -5.45
CA ALA A 36 -6.31 7.18 -6.29
C ALA A 36 -6.31 6.01 -7.31
N LEU A 37 -5.17 5.75 -7.94
CA LEU A 37 -4.99 4.67 -8.91
C LEU A 37 -5.10 3.29 -8.26
N VAL A 38 -4.44 3.06 -7.11
CA VAL A 38 -4.55 1.81 -6.35
C VAL A 38 -6.01 1.53 -5.97
N ARG A 39 -6.73 2.53 -5.43
CA ARG A 39 -8.16 2.37 -5.08
C ARG A 39 -9.03 2.09 -6.31
N ARG A 40 -8.73 2.69 -7.45
CA ARG A 40 -9.44 2.42 -8.71
C ARG A 40 -9.23 0.97 -9.16
N SER A 41 -8.01 0.46 -9.09
CA SER A 41 -7.70 -0.94 -9.41
C SER A 41 -8.38 -1.90 -8.44
N ALA A 42 -8.32 -1.63 -7.14
CA ALA A 42 -8.99 -2.44 -6.12
C ALA A 42 -10.51 -2.53 -6.34
N ARG A 43 -11.18 -1.40 -6.61
CA ARG A 43 -12.62 -1.37 -6.94
C ARG A 43 -12.94 -2.22 -8.18
N ARG A 44 -12.16 -2.12 -9.25
CA ARG A 44 -12.36 -2.92 -10.47
C ARG A 44 -12.20 -4.42 -10.24
N ARG A 45 -11.37 -4.80 -9.27
CA ARG A 45 -11.08 -6.20 -8.90
C ARG A 45 -11.97 -6.73 -7.77
N GLY A 46 -12.85 -5.89 -7.20
CA GLY A 46 -13.66 -6.27 -6.05
C GLY A 46 -12.88 -6.44 -4.74
N VAL A 47 -11.63 -5.97 -4.68
CA VAL A 47 -10.77 -6.09 -3.50
C VAL A 47 -10.99 -4.88 -2.59
N ARG A 48 -11.27 -5.13 -1.30
CA ARG A 48 -11.33 -4.06 -0.29
C ARG A 48 -9.92 -3.79 0.24
N ILE A 49 -9.48 -2.54 0.12
CA ILE A 49 -8.16 -2.11 0.63
C ILE A 49 -8.28 -0.87 1.51
N ARG A 50 -7.31 -0.68 2.40
CA ARG A 50 -7.02 0.58 3.09
C ARG A 50 -5.64 1.07 2.66
N THR A 51 -5.48 2.39 2.64
CA THR A 51 -4.19 3.03 2.32
C THR A 51 -3.86 4.04 3.40
N GLY A 52 -2.65 3.99 3.94
CA GLY A 52 -2.15 4.91 4.96
C GLY A 52 -0.81 5.51 4.56
N LEU A 53 -0.45 6.60 5.22
CA LEU A 53 0.93 7.08 5.25
C LEU A 53 1.41 6.90 6.70
N ILE A 54 2.50 6.17 6.89
CA ILE A 54 3.16 6.00 8.19
C ILE A 54 4.54 6.59 7.99
N GLU A 55 4.82 7.72 8.65
CA GLU A 55 6.05 8.48 8.43
C GLU A 55 6.23 8.85 6.95
N ASP A 56 7.27 8.34 6.29
CA ASP A 56 7.54 8.51 4.86
C ASP A 56 7.11 7.30 4.02
N THR A 57 6.34 6.36 4.59
CA THR A 57 5.96 5.11 3.92
C THR A 57 4.48 5.11 3.54
N LEU A 58 4.20 4.97 2.25
CA LEU A 58 2.87 4.67 1.73
C LEU A 58 2.58 3.17 1.90
N VAL A 59 1.53 2.85 2.63
CA VAL A 59 1.10 1.47 2.86
C VAL A 59 -0.25 1.21 2.22
N VAL A 60 -0.39 0.05 1.60
CA VAL A 60 -1.64 -0.48 1.02
C VAL A 60 -1.89 -1.84 1.67
N VAL A 61 -3.02 -2.00 2.34
CA VAL A 61 -3.34 -3.23 3.06
C VAL A 61 -4.73 -3.69 2.67
N ARG A 62 -4.93 -4.97 2.38
CA ARG A 62 -6.26 -5.54 2.17
C ARG A 62 -7.07 -5.48 3.46
N ALA A 63 -8.36 -5.21 3.35
CA ALA A 63 -9.25 -5.12 4.51
C ALA A 63 -9.47 -6.48 5.21
N ASP A 64 -9.15 -7.58 4.54
CA ASP A 64 -9.21 -8.96 5.02
C ASP A 64 -7.82 -9.57 5.25
N ALA A 65 -6.76 -8.76 5.26
CA ALA A 65 -5.42 -9.25 5.58
C ALA A 65 -5.33 -9.68 7.06
N ALA A 66 -4.65 -10.80 7.32
CA ALA A 66 -4.37 -11.28 8.68
C ALA A 66 -3.63 -10.24 9.55
N LEU A 67 -2.99 -9.25 8.92
CA LEU A 67 -2.38 -8.11 9.59
C LEU A 67 -3.33 -7.40 10.57
N TRP A 68 -4.65 -7.36 10.29
CA TRP A 68 -5.61 -6.68 11.16
C TRP A 68 -5.86 -7.39 12.50
N ASP A 69 -5.52 -8.67 12.59
CA ASP A 69 -5.65 -9.46 13.83
C ASP A 69 -4.43 -9.28 14.74
N GLU A 70 -3.41 -8.57 14.27
CA GLU A 70 -2.17 -8.35 14.99
C GLU A 70 -2.23 -7.13 15.90
N SER A 71 -1.33 -7.11 16.89
CA SER A 71 -1.19 -5.92 17.75
C SER A 71 -0.78 -4.72 16.89
N SER A 72 -1.25 -3.52 17.27
CA SER A 72 -0.90 -2.28 16.56
C SER A 72 0.61 -2.02 16.51
N ARG A 73 1.38 -2.57 17.47
CA ARG A 73 2.84 -2.53 17.44
C ARG A 73 3.40 -3.41 16.31
N THR A 74 2.99 -4.68 16.26
CA THR A 74 3.42 -5.63 15.23
C THR A 74 3.01 -5.17 13.83
N MET A 75 1.82 -4.57 13.70
CA MET A 75 1.39 -3.96 12.45
C MET A 75 2.35 -2.86 11.99
N ARG A 76 2.77 -1.94 12.87
CA ARG A 76 3.75 -0.91 12.51
C ARG A 76 5.09 -1.52 12.12
N GLU A 77 5.60 -2.45 12.93
CA GLU A 77 6.87 -3.15 12.63
C GLU A 77 6.83 -3.85 11.25
N LYS A 78 5.70 -4.43 10.84
CA LYS A 78 5.55 -5.07 9.52
C LYS A 78 5.33 -4.10 8.37
N LEU A 79 4.76 -2.94 8.65
CA LEU A 79 4.38 -1.95 7.64
C LEU A 79 5.45 -0.88 7.41
N THR A 80 6.43 -0.76 8.30
CA THR A 80 7.58 0.12 8.13
C THR A 80 8.75 -0.71 7.56
N PRO A 81 9.23 -0.44 6.33
CA PRO A 81 10.42 -1.11 5.80
C PRO A 81 11.61 -0.84 6.72
N HIS A 82 12.29 -1.89 7.16
CA HIS A 82 13.62 -1.76 7.76
C HIS A 82 14.62 -1.63 6.61
N ASP A 83 15.39 -0.54 6.59
CA ASP A 83 16.49 -0.31 5.64
C ASP A 83 17.51 -1.48 5.65
#